data_AF-A0A957TNW1-F1
#
_entry.id   AF-A0A957TNW1-F1
#
_cell.length_a   1.000
_cell.length_b   1.000
_cell.length_c   1.000
_cell.angle_alpha   90.00
_cell.angle_beta   90.00
_cell.angle_gamma   90.00
#
_symmetry.space_group_name_H-M   'P 1'
#
loop_
_entity.id
_entity.type
_entity.pdbx_description
1 polymer ?
#
loop_
_entity_poly.entity_id
_entity_poly.type
_entity_poly.pdbx_seq_one_letter_code
_entity_poly.pdbx_strand_id
1 'polypeptide(L)'
;MKRLFAILTQRCPVCLTGPIFRSFLESHKHCPHCGVLYEREHGFYLNSMFIAYTLGFLVLLPSAFYLLWIESSVPFFSTVIILEAIVLWPLIFRYSRVIWMHMDQMLDPREAEGTAENKAQFPSS
;
A
#
# COMPACT_ATOMS: atom_id res chain seq x y z
N MET A 1 -6.72 15.40 -5.47
CA MET A 1 -6.33 14.60 -6.67
C MET A 1 -4.89 14.08 -6.63
N LYS A 2 -3.87 14.90 -6.34
CA LYS A 2 -2.44 14.46 -6.35
C LYS A 2 -2.14 13.20 -5.49
N ARG A 3 -2.77 13.07 -4.31
CA ARG A 3 -2.57 11.90 -3.42
C ARG A 3 -3.19 10.60 -3.96
N LEU A 4 -4.39 10.66 -4.55
CA LEU A 4 -5.01 9.49 -5.19
C LEU A 4 -4.13 8.97 -6.32
N PHE A 5 -3.59 9.88 -7.14
CA PHE A 5 -2.64 9.52 -8.18
C PHE A 5 -1.36 8.91 -7.60
N ALA A 6 -0.82 9.47 -6.50
CA ALA A 6 0.33 8.92 -5.81
C ALA A 6 0.06 7.52 -5.23
N ILE A 7 -1.14 7.24 -4.71
CA ILE A 7 -1.53 5.90 -4.26
C ILE A 7 -1.55 4.92 -5.43
N LEU A 8 -2.21 5.29 -6.53
CA LEU A 8 -2.33 4.46 -7.73
C LEU A 8 -0.96 4.17 -8.37
N THR A 9 -0.07 5.17 -8.38
CA THR A 9 1.30 5.06 -8.93
C THR A 9 2.35 4.64 -7.89
N GLN A 10 1.92 4.23 -6.69
CA GLN A 10 2.77 3.70 -5.62
C GLN A 10 3.93 4.62 -5.22
N ARG A 11 3.63 5.91 -5.12
CA ARG A 11 4.56 6.98 -4.74
C ARG A 11 4.49 7.27 -3.25
N CYS A 12 5.61 7.79 -2.74
CA CYS A 12 5.84 8.15 -1.36
C CYS A 12 4.69 9.01 -0.80
N PRO A 13 4.17 8.73 0.40
CA PRO A 13 3.07 9.49 0.98
C PRO A 13 3.46 10.92 1.38
N VAL A 14 4.75 11.18 1.59
CA VAL A 14 5.29 12.49 2.00
C VAL A 14 5.53 13.38 0.78
N CYS A 15 6.43 12.99 -0.12
CA CYS A 15 6.82 13.82 -1.28
C CYS A 15 5.99 13.58 -2.55
N LEU A 16 5.18 12.51 -2.61
CA LEU A 16 4.35 12.13 -3.76
C LEU A 16 5.11 11.82 -5.07
N THR A 17 6.45 11.81 -5.07
CA THR A 17 7.29 11.60 -6.25
C THR A 17 8.11 10.31 -6.19
N GLY A 18 8.72 9.99 -5.05
CA GLY A 18 9.62 8.84 -4.91
C GLY A 18 8.88 7.49 -4.97
N PRO A 19 9.40 6.47 -5.68
CA PRO A 19 8.79 5.14 -5.72
C PRO A 19 8.94 4.40 -4.39
N ILE A 20 7.85 3.81 -3.89
CA ILE A 20 7.87 3.00 -2.65
C ILE A 20 8.58 1.67 -2.90
N PHE A 21 8.30 1.02 -4.03
CA PHE A 21 8.84 -0.29 -4.38
C PHE A 21 10.06 -0.18 -5.29
N ARG A 22 11.10 -0.96 -4.99
CA ARG A 22 12.31 -1.09 -5.82
C ARG A 22 12.22 -2.28 -6.78
N SER A 23 11.48 -3.31 -6.40
CA SER A 23 11.25 -4.52 -7.18
C SER A 23 9.79 -4.98 -7.00
N PHE A 24 9.43 -6.14 -7.55
CA PHE A 24 8.05 -6.62 -7.61
C PHE A 24 7.40 -6.75 -6.23
N LEU A 25 8.13 -7.22 -5.22
CA LEU A 25 7.65 -7.39 -3.83
C LEU A 25 8.50 -6.63 -2.80
N GLU A 26 9.55 -5.95 -3.25
CA GLU A 26 10.52 -5.35 -2.34
C GLU A 26 10.36 -3.84 -2.29
N SER A 27 10.12 -3.33 -1.08
CA SER A 27 10.02 -1.90 -0.79
C SER A 27 11.38 -1.30 -0.41
N HIS A 28 11.60 -0.05 -0.75
CA HIS A 28 12.71 0.71 -0.19
C HIS A 28 12.53 0.85 1.34
N LYS A 29 13.64 0.99 2.07
CA LYS A 29 13.60 1.36 3.50
C LYS A 29 13.37 2.87 3.67
N HIS A 30 14.09 3.66 2.88
CA HIS A 30 13.98 5.12 2.82
C HIS A 30 13.50 5.57 1.44
N CYS A 31 12.78 6.68 1.37
CA CYS A 31 12.38 7.25 0.10
C CYS A 31 13.62 7.75 -0.68
N PRO A 32 13.85 7.32 -1.93
CA PRO A 32 15.02 7.73 -2.70
C PRO A 32 15.01 9.22 -3.10
N HIS A 33 13.90 9.94 -2.91
CA HIS A 33 13.76 11.35 -3.27
C HIS A 33 13.80 12.29 -2.06
N CYS A 34 13.16 11.92 -0.94
CA CYS A 34 13.02 12.82 0.20
C CYS A 34 13.64 12.29 1.50
N GLY A 35 14.34 11.15 1.45
CA GLY A 35 15.06 10.58 2.59
C GLY A 35 14.19 9.86 3.61
N VAL A 36 12.90 10.19 3.72
CA VAL A 36 12.04 9.68 4.81
C VAL A 36 12.06 8.15 4.93
N LEU A 37 12.23 7.67 6.16
CA LEU A 37 12.08 6.26 6.52
C LEU A 37 10.60 5.84 6.36
N TYR A 38 10.34 4.75 5.63
CA TYR A 38 8.99 4.25 5.41
C TYR A 38 8.41 3.52 6.62
N GLU A 39 9.24 2.74 7.30
CA GLU A 39 8.88 2.00 8.52
C GLU A 39 9.15 2.88 9.74
N ARG A 40 8.09 3.43 10.36
CA ARG A 40 8.24 4.29 11.55
C ARG A 40 8.71 3.53 12.78
N GLU A 41 8.12 2.36 13.00
CA GLU A 41 8.27 1.56 14.20
C GLU A 41 8.38 0.09 13.83
N HIS A 42 8.96 -0.70 14.72
CA HIS A 42 8.98 -2.16 14.55
C HIS A 42 7.55 -2.68 14.51
N GLY A 43 7.18 -3.36 13.43
CA GLY A 43 5.84 -3.91 13.25
C GLY A 43 4.84 -2.94 12.61
N PHE A 44 5.29 -1.80 12.09
CA PHE A 44 4.44 -0.84 11.35
C PHE A 44 3.54 -1.49 10.28
N TYR A 45 4.05 -2.53 9.61
CA TYR A 45 3.31 -3.24 8.57
C TYR A 45 2.22 -4.18 9.08
N LEU A 46 2.08 -4.39 10.40
CA LEU A 46 1.00 -5.22 10.95
C LEU A 46 -0.37 -4.66 10.54
N ASN A 47 -0.52 -3.34 10.57
CA ASN A 47 -1.77 -2.70 10.15
C ASN A 47 -2.03 -2.81 8.64
N SER A 48 -0.96 -2.85 7.83
CA SER A 48 -1.09 -3.10 6.39
C SER A 48 -1.60 -4.50 6.07
N MET A 49 -1.41 -5.48 6.98
CA MET A 49 -1.98 -6.82 6.84
C MET A 49 -3.51 -6.80 6.98
N PHE A 50 -4.07 -6.04 7.93
CA PHE A 50 -5.52 -5.92 8.06
C PHE A 50 -6.15 -5.30 6.81
N ILE A 51 -5.51 -4.27 6.23
CA ILE A 51 -5.93 -3.70 4.94
C ILE A 51 -5.85 -4.74 3.83
N ALA A 52 -4.82 -5.59 3.80
CA ALA A 52 -4.69 -6.66 2.81
C ALA A 52 -5.87 -7.65 2.91
N TYR A 53 -6.32 -8.01 4.10
CA TYR A 53 -7.49 -8.87 4.27
C TYR A 53 -8.78 -8.22 3.77
N THR A 54 -9.01 -6.95 4.09
CA THR A 54 -10.17 -6.22 3.57
C THR A 54 -10.14 -6.14 2.04
N LEU A 55 -9.00 -5.82 1.45
CA LEU A 55 -8.83 -5.78 0.00
C LEU A 55 -9.02 -7.14 -0.64
N GLY A 56 -8.44 -8.20 -0.06
CA GLY A 56 -8.61 -9.57 -0.55
C GLY A 56 -10.08 -9.99 -0.56
N PHE A 57 -10.82 -9.69 0.51
CA PHE A 57 -12.25 -9.94 0.56
C PHE A 57 -13.01 -9.18 -0.53
N LEU A 58 -12.76 -7.87 -0.68
CA LEU A 58 -13.42 -7.04 -1.70
C LEU A 58 -13.13 -7.52 -3.13
N VAL A 59 -11.93 -8.03 -3.38
CA VAL A 59 -11.50 -8.52 -4.69
C VAL A 59 -12.11 -9.89 -5.02
N LEU A 60 -12.14 -10.82 -4.05
CA LEU A 60 -12.64 -12.19 -4.26
C LEU A 60 -14.16 -12.30 -4.14
N LEU A 61 -14.83 -11.32 -3.53
CA LEU A 61 -16.28 -11.38 -3.29
C LEU A 61 -17.10 -11.43 -4.59
N PRO A 62 -16.84 -10.60 -5.63
CA PRO A 62 -17.59 -10.67 -6.88
C PRO A 62 -17.49 -12.03 -7.59
N SER A 63 -16.30 -12.63 -7.63
CA SER A 63 -16.10 -13.95 -8.24
C SER A 63 -16.79 -15.04 -7.43
N ALA A 64 -16.70 -15.00 -6.09
CA ALA A 64 -17.42 -15.91 -5.21
C ALA A 64 -18.95 -15.83 -5.43
N PHE A 65 -19.52 -14.62 -5.48
CA PHE A 65 -20.96 -14.45 -5.75
C PHE A 65 -21.35 -14.96 -7.14
N TYR A 66 -20.56 -14.67 -8.17
CA TYR A 66 -20.81 -15.16 -9.52
C TYR A 66 -20.79 -16.70 -9.58
N LEU A 67 -19.80 -17.34 -8.96
CA LEU A 67 -19.66 -18.80 -8.92
C LEU A 67 -20.80 -19.48 -8.13
N LEU A 68 -21.30 -18.82 -7.09
CA LEU A 68 -22.49 -19.29 -6.35
C LEU A 68 -23.76 -19.14 -7.20
N TRP A 69 -23.89 -18.05 -7.97
CA TRP A 69 -25.06 -17.79 -8.80
C TRP A 69 -25.23 -18.80 -9.94
N ILE A 70 -24.12 -19.31 -10.49
CA ILE A 70 -24.13 -20.36 -11.52
C ILE A 70 -24.19 -21.78 -10.93
N GLU A 71 -24.41 -21.93 -9.62
CA GLU A 71 -24.46 -23.21 -8.91
C GLU A 71 -23.23 -24.11 -9.16
N SER A 72 -22.05 -23.49 -9.19
CA SER A 72 -20.82 -24.22 -9.49
C SER A 72 -20.50 -25.31 -8.45
N SER A 73 -19.90 -26.41 -8.92
CA SER A 73 -19.43 -27.47 -8.02
C SER A 73 -18.36 -26.96 -7.05
N VAL A 74 -18.37 -27.48 -5.81
CA VAL A 74 -17.37 -27.14 -4.78
C VAL A 74 -15.92 -27.21 -5.27
N PRO A 75 -15.46 -28.27 -5.96
CA PRO A 75 -14.06 -28.32 -6.42
C PRO A 75 -13.75 -27.20 -7.43
N PHE A 76 -14.67 -26.92 -8.37
CA PHE A 76 -14.48 -25.84 -9.34
C PHE A 76 -14.43 -24.47 -8.65
N PHE A 77 -15.35 -24.22 -7.71
CA PHE A 77 -15.37 -23.00 -6.90
C PHE A 77 -14.03 -22.79 -6.18
N SER A 78 -13.56 -23.79 -5.44
CA SER A 78 -12.31 -23.69 -4.67
C SER A 78 -11.10 -23.47 -5.57
N THR A 79 -11.00 -24.16 -6.70
CA THR A 79 -9.89 -23.97 -7.65
C THR A 79 -9.85 -22.55 -8.20
N VAL A 80 -10.99 -22.00 -8.64
CA VAL A 80 -11.03 -20.64 -9.20
C VAL A 80 -10.62 -19.59 -8.17
N ILE A 81 -11.18 -19.65 -6.96
CA ILE A 81 -10.87 -18.68 -5.89
C ILE A 81 -9.41 -18.76 -5.46
N ILE A 82 -8.85 -19.97 -5.31
CA ILE A 82 -7.43 -20.15 -4.95
C ILE A 82 -6.52 -19.57 -6.03
N LEU A 83 -6.79 -19.85 -7.30
CA LEU A 83 -5.99 -19.33 -8.41
C LEU A 83 -6.06 -17.80 -8.50
N GLU A 84 -7.26 -17.23 -8.37
CA GLU A 84 -7.45 -15.78 -8.32
C GLU A 84 -6.66 -15.15 -7.17
N ALA A 85 -6.75 -15.73 -5.97
CA ALA A 85 -6.01 -15.25 -4.81
C ALA A 85 -4.50 -15.29 -5.04
N ILE A 86 -3.95 -16.36 -5.61
CA ILE A 86 -2.51 -16.49 -5.89
C ILE A 86 -2.06 -15.43 -6.91
N VAL A 87 -2.84 -15.24 -7.97
CA VAL A 87 -2.51 -14.27 -9.04
C VAL A 87 -2.56 -12.84 -8.52
N LEU A 88 -3.55 -12.51 -7.69
CA LEU A 88 -3.77 -11.14 -7.20
C LEU A 88 -3.02 -10.83 -5.89
N TRP A 89 -2.48 -11.83 -5.21
CA TRP A 89 -1.75 -11.65 -3.95
C TRP A 89 -0.65 -10.59 -4.00
N PRO A 90 0.24 -10.54 -5.03
CA PRO A 90 1.27 -9.51 -5.13
C PRO A 90 0.69 -8.09 -5.22
N LEU A 91 -0.43 -7.93 -5.93
CA LEU A 91 -1.10 -6.63 -6.07
C LEU A 91 -1.73 -6.20 -4.74
N ILE A 92 -2.45 -7.10 -4.08
CA ILE A 92 -3.06 -6.86 -2.76
C ILE A 92 -1.99 -6.45 -1.75
N PHE A 93 -0.87 -7.18 -1.70
CA PHE A 93 0.25 -6.87 -0.82
C PHE A 93 0.86 -5.49 -1.08
N ARG A 94 1.05 -5.11 -2.35
CA ARG A 94 1.61 -3.79 -2.69
C ARG A 94 0.65 -2.68 -2.30
N TYR A 95 -0.61 -2.77 -2.72
CA TYR A 95 -1.60 -1.72 -2.47
C TYR A 95 -1.95 -1.59 -0.99
N SER A 96 -1.98 -2.69 -0.22
CA SER A 96 -2.23 -2.60 1.22
C SER A 96 -1.16 -1.78 1.95
N ARG A 97 0.12 -1.97 1.60
CA ARG A 97 1.23 -1.18 2.15
C ARG A 97 1.14 0.27 1.74
N VAL A 98 0.85 0.57 0.47
CA VAL A 98 0.72 1.96 0.00
C VAL A 98 -0.43 2.66 0.70
N ILE A 99 -1.61 2.02 0.78
CA ILE A 99 -2.77 2.60 1.44
C ILE A 99 -2.48 2.87 2.92
N TRP A 100 -1.89 1.91 3.63
CA TRP A 100 -1.49 2.10 5.03
C TRP A 100 -0.53 3.29 5.19
N MET A 101 0.54 3.35 4.38
CA MET A 101 1.51 4.45 4.43
C MET A 101 0.87 5.83 4.18
N HIS A 102 -0.06 5.92 3.23
CA HIS A 102 -0.77 7.17 2.94
C HIS A 102 -1.75 7.56 4.04
N MET A 103 -2.44 6.60 4.64
CA MET A 103 -3.36 6.82 5.76
C MET A 103 -2.59 7.23 7.01
N ASP A 104 -1.51 6.53 7.34
CA ASP A 104 -0.61 6.86 8.45
C ASP A 104 -0.05 8.28 8.33
N GLN A 105 0.37 8.69 7.12
CA GLN A 105 0.81 10.08 6.86
C GLN A 105 -0.31 11.13 6.97
N MET A 106 -1.58 10.73 6.87
CA MET A 106 -2.71 11.65 7.12
C MET A 106 -3.02 11.76 8.61
N LEU A 107 -2.89 10.66 9.35
CA LEU A 107 -3.12 10.61 10.80
C LEU A 107 -2.01 11.32 11.57
N ASP A 108 -0.76 11.14 11.16
CA ASP A 108 0.42 11.73 11.78
C ASP A 108 1.40 12.17 10.68
N PRO A 109 1.30 13.43 10.21
CA PRO A 109 2.08 13.90 9.07
C PRO A 109 3.57 14.06 9.38
N ARG A 110 4.44 13.37 8.63
CA ARG A 110 5.89 13.58 8.63
C ARG A 110 6.31 14.69 7.65
N GLU A 111 7.31 15.48 8.03
CA GLU A 111 8.00 16.40 7.12
C GLU A 111 9.11 15.66 6.34
N ALA A 112 9.46 16.15 5.15
CA ALA A 112 10.60 15.63 4.40
C ALA A 112 11.90 16.12 5.05
N GLU A 113 12.89 15.23 5.21
CA GLU A 113 14.17 15.57 5.86
C GLU A 113 14.89 16.73 5.16
N GLY A 114 14.88 16.77 3.83
CA GLY A 114 15.45 17.88 3.05
C GLY A 114 14.73 19.23 3.20
N THR A 115 13.51 19.26 3.76
CA THR A 115 12.80 20.49 4.11
C THR A 115 13.18 20.96 5.52
N ALA A 116 13.48 20.04 6.44
CA ALA A 116 13.87 20.35 7.81
C ALA A 116 15.26 21.01 7.88
N GLU A 117 16.24 20.58 7.08
CA GLU A 117 17.55 21.25 6.98
C GLU A 117 17.42 22.71 6.50
N ASN A 118 16.59 22.96 5.48
CA ASN A 118 16.34 24.32 4.99
C ASN A 118 15.63 25.22 6.03
N LYS A 119 14.76 24.65 6.87
CA LYS A 119 14.05 25.36 7.94
C LYS A 119 14.94 25.61 9.16
N ALA A 120 15.87 24.70 9.45
CA ALA A 120 16.88 24.86 10.51
C ALA A 120 17.95 25.90 10.14
N GLN A 121 18.26 26.07 8.84
CA GLN A 121 19.20 27.08 8.35
C GLN A 121 18.64 28.51 8.39
N PHE A 122 17.31 28.69 8.35
CA PHE A 122 16.64 29.99 8.48
C PHE A 122 15.50 29.93 9.51
N PRO A 123 15.81 30.04 10.82
CA PRO A 123 14.80 30.31 11.82
C PRO A 123 14.21 31.70 11.51
N SER A 124 12.92 31.74 11.21
CA SER A 124 12.16 32.97 11.01
C SER A 124 12.35 33.90 12.21
N SER A 125 13.08 35.00 11.98
CA SER A 125 13.17 36.19 12.85
C SER A 125 11.82 36.90 12.95
#